data_AF-A0A916VUZ7-F1
#
_entry.id   AF-A0A916VUZ7-F1
#
_cell.length_a   1.000
_cell.length_b   1.000
_cell.length_c   1.000
_cell.angle_alpha   90.00
_cell.angle_beta   90.00
_cell.angle_gamma   90.00
#
_symmetry.space_group_name_H-M   'P 1'
#
loop_
_entity.id
_entity.type
_entity.pdbx_description
1 polymer ?
#
loop_
_entity_poly.entity_id
_entity_poly.type
_entity_poly.pdbx_seq_one_letter_code
_entity_poly.pdbx_strand_id
1 'polypeptide(L)' 'MYSCQQVLVSKNPDIIAILTFLFEQSHKLTNMGIYYGRQLYFKSHKTHGKFDAGKSL' A
#
# COMPACT_ATOMS: atom_id res chain seq x y z
N MET A 1 3.25 2.53 12.13
CA MET A 1 2.90 1.46 13.10
C MET A 1 1.58 1.76 13.85
N TYR A 2 0.57 2.40 13.22
CA TYR A 2 -0.61 2.87 13.98
C TYR A 2 -1.80 1.87 14.01
N SER A 3 -1.65 0.67 13.44
CA SER A 3 -2.78 -0.27 13.27
C SER A 3 -2.55 -1.67 13.88
N CYS A 4 -1.49 -1.87 14.65
CA CYS A 4 -1.25 -3.16 15.33
C CYS A 4 -1.59 -3.05 16.82
N GLN A 5 -2.06 -4.16 17.42
CA GLN A 5 -2.18 -4.28 18.87
C GLN A 5 -0.79 -4.18 19.52
N GLN A 6 -0.47 -3.00 20.06
CA GLN A 6 0.82 -2.68 20.65
C GLN A 6 1.21 -3.67 21.76
N VAL A 7 0.25 -4.16 22.53
CA VAL A 7 0.42 -5.14 23.62
C VAL A 7 0.94 -6.50 23.15
N LEU A 8 0.67 -6.89 21.90
CA LEU A 8 1.16 -8.15 21.33
C LEU A 8 2.50 -7.95 20.63
N VAL A 9 2.66 -6.80 19.97
CA VAL A 9 3.87 -6.46 19.21
C VAL A 9 5.06 -6.21 20.13
N SER A 10 4.87 -5.65 21.33
CA SER A 10 5.95 -5.40 22.29
C SER A 10 6.52 -6.66 22.95
N LYS A 11 5.90 -7.84 22.75
CA LYS A 11 6.32 -9.09 23.39
C LYS A 11 7.43 -9.83 22.66
N ASN A 12 7.67 -9.53 21.38
CA ASN A 12 8.73 -10.17 20.60
C ASN A 12 9.41 -9.15 19.65
N PRO A 13 10.69 -8.82 19.86
CA PRO A 13 11.41 -7.85 19.04
C PRO A 13 11.56 -8.27 17.57
N ASP A 14 11.59 -9.57 17.26
CA ASP A 14 11.69 -10.06 15.88
C ASP A 14 10.40 -9.74 15.08
N ILE A 15 9.25 -9.85 15.76
CA ILE A 15 7.95 -9.49 15.17
C ILE A 15 7.91 -7.99 14.86
N ILE A 16 8.50 -7.15 15.71
CA ILE A 16 8.60 -5.70 15.47
C ILE A 16 9.39 -5.41 14.19
N ALA A 17 10.54 -6.07 14.02
CA ALA A 17 11.38 -5.87 12.84
C ALA A 17 10.65 -6.26 11.54
N ILE A 18 10.00 -7.43 11.53
CA ILE A 18 9.24 -7.93 10.38
C ILE A 18 8.07 -6.99 10.06
N LEU A 19 7.29 -6.59 11.07
CA LEU A 19 6.15 -5.69 10.87
C LEU A 19 6.60 -4.32 10.36
N THR A 20 7.69 -3.78 10.90
CA THR A 20 8.23 -2.48 10.49
C THR A 20 8.62 -2.52 9.01
N PHE A 21 9.35 -3.57 8.60
CA PHE A 21 9.69 -3.76 7.20
C PHE A 21 8.44 -3.89 6.32
N LEU A 22 7.47 -4.73 6.71
CA LEU A 22 6.25 -4.94 5.93
C LEU A 22 5.45 -3.65 5.75
N PHE A 23 5.29 -2.86 6.81
CA PHE A 23 4.59 -1.57 6.73
C PHE A 23 5.33 -0.57 5.84
N GLU A 24 6.66 -0.53 5.91
CA GLU A 24 7.45 0.35 5.07
C GLU A 24 7.29 0.00 3.57
N GLN A 25 7.37 -1.29 3.23
CA GLN A 25 7.17 -1.75 1.85
C GLN A 25 5.74 -1.50 1.37
N SER A 26 4.73 -1.80 2.21
CA SER A 26 3.33 -1.55 1.88
C SER A 26 3.03 -0.06 1.65
N HIS A 27 3.62 0.82 2.46
CA HIS A 27 3.47 2.27 2.30
C HIS A 27 4.12 2.76 1.00
N LYS A 28 5.33 2.29 0.69
CA LYS A 28 6.00 2.58 -0.59
C LYS A 28 5.13 2.15 -1.77
N LEU A 29 4.62 0.92 -1.76
CA LEU A 29 3.77 0.38 -2.83
C LEU A 29 2.48 1.19 -3.00
N THR A 30 1.82 1.53 -1.90
CA THR A 30 0.58 2.33 -1.92
C THR A 30 0.83 3.71 -2.53
N ASN A 31 1.90 4.38 -2.13
CA ASN A 31 2.27 5.67 -2.71
C ASN A 31 2.55 5.56 -4.20
N MET A 32 3.33 4.56 -4.63
CA MET A 32 3.62 4.33 -6.05
C MET A 32 2.36 4.04 -6.85
N GLY A 33 1.45 3.20 -6.33
CA GLY A 33 0.16 2.91 -6.97
C GLY A 33 -0.72 4.15 -7.12
N ILE A 34 -0.78 5.02 -6.10
CA ILE A 34 -1.52 6.29 -6.17
C ILE A 34 -0.90 7.22 -7.21
N TYR A 35 0.43 7.38 -7.21
CA TYR A 35 1.12 8.22 -8.19
C TYR A 35 0.89 7.72 -9.61
N TYR A 36 1.00 6.42 -9.82
CA TYR A 36 0.76 5.79 -11.12
C TYR A 36 -0.69 5.97 -11.58
N GLY A 37 -1.66 5.73 -10.69
CA GLY A 37 -3.09 5.95 -10.99
C GLY A 37 -3.38 7.41 -11.36
N ARG A 38 -2.75 8.38 -10.70
CA ARG A 38 -2.84 9.81 -11.07
C ARG A 38 -2.22 10.09 -12.43
N GLN A 39 -1.04 9.53 -12.72
CA GLN A 39 -0.40 9.70 -14.03
C GLN A 39 -1.28 9.13 -15.16
N LEU A 40 -1.87 7.96 -14.95
CA LEU A 40 -2.84 7.38 -15.89
C LEU A 40 -4.06 8.26 -16.05
N TYR A 41 -4.62 8.79 -14.96
CA TYR A 41 -5.76 9.72 -14.99
C TYR A 41 -5.45 10.96 -15.82
N PHE A 42 -4.32 11.63 -15.57
CA PHE A 42 -3.97 12.85 -16.29
C PHE A 42 -3.61 12.59 -17.76
N LYS A 43 -3.06 11.43 -18.11
CA LYS A 43 -2.76 11.06 -19.51
C LYS A 43 -3.99 10.64 -20.31
N SER A 44 -4.97 10.01 -19.67
CA SER A 44 -6.14 9.43 -20.34
C SER A 44 -7.44 10.21 -20.13
N HIS A 45 -7.46 11.18 -19.21
CA HIS A 45 -8.65 11.82 -18.66
C HIS A 45 -9.71 10.84 -18.13
N LYS A 46 -9.35 9.58 -17.87
CA LYS A 46 -10.25 8.53 -17.37
C LYS A 46 -9.84 8.12 -15.97
N THR A 47 -10.79 8.20 -15.03
CA THR A 47 -10.60 7.70 -13.67
C THR A 47 -10.59 6.19 -13.72
N HIS A 48 -9.44 5.57 -13.43
CA HIS A 48 -9.35 4.12 -13.32
C HIS A 48 -9.92 3.75 -11.94
N GLY A 49 -11.14 3.20 -11.92
CA GLY A 49 -11.81 2.76 -10.71
C GLY A 49 -11.18 1.47 -10.16
N LYS A 50 -11.51 1.12 -8.91
CA LYS A 50 -10.99 -0.08 -8.23
C LYS A 50 -11.22 -1.41 -8.98
N PHE A 51 -12.10 -1.42 -9.99
CA PHE A 51 -12.51 -2.61 -10.74
C PHE A 51 -12.13 -2.56 -12.23
N ASP A 52 -11.43 -1.53 -12.70
CA ASP A 52 -11.10 -1.41 -14.13
C ASP A 52 -9.88 -2.27 -14.56
N ALA A 53 -9.17 -2.85 -13.59
CA ALA A 53 -7.98 -3.68 -13.84
C ALA A 53 -8.25 -5.03 -14.53
N GLY A 54 -9.52 -5.36 -14.84
CA GLY A 54 -9.92 -6.61 -15.52
C GLY A 54 -10.46 -6.46 -16.93
N LYS A 55 -10.51 -5.25 -17.50
CA LYS A 55 -11.14 -4.98 -18.82
C LYS A 55 -10.16 -4.83 -19.99
N SER A 56 -8.86 -4.99 -19.75
CA SER A 56 -7.84 -4.93 -20.79
C SER A 56 -6.89 -6.13 -20.69
N LEU A 57 -7.47 -7.32 -20.84
CA LEU A 57 -6.80 -8.54 -21.28
C LEU A 57 -7.68 -9.20 -22.35
#